data_AF-A0A8S3HC73-F1
#
_entry.id   AF-A0A8S3HC73-F1
#
_cell.length_a   1.000
_cell.length_b   1.000
_cell.length_c   1.000
_cell.angle_alpha   90.00
_cell.angle_beta   90.00
_cell.angle_gamma   90.00
#
_symmetry.space_group_name_H-M   'P 1'
#
loop_
_entity.id
_entity.type
_entity.pdbx_description
1 polymer ?
#
loop_
_entity_poly.entity_id
_entity_poly.type
_entity_poly.pdbx_seq_one_letter_code
_entity_poly.pdbx_strand_id
1 'polypeptide(L)'
;MYLRCLLLLTAFVVADASKVRYDGKVVLSVVPSEEAHFQFLSYLEDHSQIDIWNELARNTTVHVMIDRNNQTTLMPIFETLNMKPKVMINDIQR
;
A
#
# COMPACT_ATOMS: atom_id res chain seq x y z
N MET A 1 20.63 -36.91 -37.62
CA MET A 1 20.03 -37.37 -36.34
C MET A 1 20.52 -36.53 -35.15
N TYR A 2 20.66 -35.19 -35.29
CA TYR A 2 21.09 -34.28 -34.21
C TYR A 2 20.17 -33.06 -34.03
N LEU A 3 19.27 -32.83 -35.00
CA LEU A 3 18.37 -31.66 -35.04
C LEU A 3 17.23 -31.73 -34.00
N ARG A 4 16.93 -32.93 -33.48
CA ARG A 4 15.86 -33.14 -32.48
C ARG A 4 16.29 -32.81 -31.05
N CYS A 5 17.60 -32.75 -30.77
CA CYS A 5 18.11 -32.42 -29.43
C CYS A 5 18.22 -30.91 -29.19
N LEU A 6 18.34 -30.10 -30.25
CA LEU A 6 18.49 -28.64 -30.11
C LEU A 6 17.18 -27.95 -29.69
N LEU A 7 16.03 -28.56 -29.99
CA LEU A 7 14.71 -27.96 -29.75
C LEU A 7 14.20 -28.10 -28.31
N LEU A 8 14.90 -28.87 -27.47
CA LEU A 8 14.56 -29.08 -26.06
C LEU A 8 15.24 -28.08 -25.11
N LEU A 9 16.16 -27.23 -25.60
CA LEU A 9 16.94 -26.34 -24.74
C LEU A 9 16.32 -24.96 -24.48
N THR A 10 15.21 -24.60 -25.13
CA THR A 10 14.66 -23.23 -25.10
C THR A 10 13.49 -23.02 -24.12
N ALA A 11 13.17 -23.98 -23.25
CA ALA A 11 11.98 -23.90 -22.39
C ALA A 11 12.22 -23.40 -20.96
N PHE A 12 13.38 -22.82 -20.65
CA PHE A 12 13.65 -22.16 -19.37
C PHE A 12 13.67 -20.63 -19.51
N VAL A 13 12.55 -20.06 -19.95
CA VAL A 13 12.27 -18.65 -19.62
C VAL A 13 11.66 -18.67 -18.23
N VAL A 14 12.50 -18.41 -17.23
CA VAL A 14 12.05 -18.21 -15.85
C VAL A 14 11.17 -16.96 -15.88
N ALA A 15 9.86 -17.15 -15.80
CA ALA A 15 8.93 -16.05 -15.59
C ALA A 15 9.23 -15.50 -14.19
N ASP A 16 10.02 -14.42 -14.15
CA ASP A 16 10.22 -13.64 -12.93
C ASP A 16 8.91 -12.90 -12.67
N ALA A 17 7.95 -13.61 -12.07
CA ALA A 17 6.78 -12.99 -11.47
C ALA A 17 7.32 -12.19 -10.28
N SER A 18 7.63 -10.92 -10.52
CA SER A 18 8.01 -9.96 -9.49
C SER A 18 6.88 -9.93 -8.45
N LYS A 19 7.02 -10.80 -7.45
CA LYS A 19 5.98 -11.07 -6.46
C LYS A 19 5.84 -9.80 -5.66
N VAL A 20 4.75 -9.06 -5.86
CA VAL A 20 4.45 -7.89 -5.03
C VAL A 20 4.36 -8.40 -3.59
N ARG A 21 5.37 -8.07 -2.79
CA ARG A 21 5.41 -8.41 -1.38
C ARG A 21 4.52 -7.40 -0.67
N TYR A 22 3.31 -7.82 -0.35
CA TYR A 22 2.42 -7.10 0.55
C TYR A 22 2.76 -7.36 2.04
N ASP A 23 3.81 -8.16 2.31
CA ASP A 23 4.32 -8.46 3.65
C ASP A 23 4.48 -7.18 4.49
N GLY A 24 3.64 -7.02 5.51
CA GLY A 24 3.73 -5.91 6.46
C GLY A 24 3.10 -4.60 6.01
N LYS A 25 2.33 -4.57 4.90
CA LYS A 25 1.43 -3.44 4.62
C LYS A 25 0.24 -3.49 5.57
N VAL A 26 -0.18 -2.33 6.08
CA VAL A 26 -1.35 -2.19 6.94
C VAL A 26 -2.39 -1.31 6.27
N VAL A 27 -3.66 -1.61 6.48
CA VAL A 27 -4.76 -0.72 6.09
C VAL A 27 -5.29 -0.03 7.34
N LEU A 28 -5.26 1.29 7.32
CA LEU A 28 -5.80 2.16 8.35
C LEU A 28 -7.15 2.72 7.90
N SER A 29 -8.10 2.79 8.83
CA SER A 29 -9.28 3.62 8.71
C SER A 29 -9.04 4.95 9.41
N VAL A 30 -9.20 6.04 8.67
CA VAL A 30 -9.14 7.41 9.18
C VAL A 30 -10.43 8.14 8.80
N VAL A 31 -10.79 9.16 9.57
CA VAL A 31 -11.95 10.02 9.28
C VAL A 31 -11.44 11.46 9.16
N PRO A 32 -11.21 11.98 7.95
CA PRO A 32 -10.79 13.36 7.77
C PRO A 32 -11.97 14.31 8.02
N SER A 33 -11.87 15.09 9.09
CA SER A 33 -12.86 16.12 9.47
C SER A 33 -12.42 17.53 9.10
N GLU A 34 -11.11 17.79 9.09
CA GLU A 34 -10.50 19.12 8.92
C GLU A 34 -9.75 19.23 7.60
N GLU A 35 -9.63 20.45 7.07
CA GLU A 35 -8.92 20.71 5.81
C GLU A 35 -7.46 20.22 5.83
N ALA A 36 -6.79 20.36 6.98
CA ALA A 36 -5.44 19.86 7.18
C ALA A 36 -5.33 18.34 6.97
N HIS A 37 -6.39 17.58 7.31
CA HIS A 37 -6.41 16.13 7.12
C HIS A 37 -6.45 15.79 5.62
N PHE A 38 -7.24 16.54 4.84
CA PHE A 38 -7.32 16.38 3.39
C PHE A 38 -6.00 16.68 2.71
N GLN A 39 -5.40 17.83 3.04
CA GLN A 39 -4.12 18.24 2.48
C GLN A 39 -3.02 17.24 2.80
N PHE A 40 -3.00 16.72 4.04
CA PHE A 40 -2.05 15.69 4.43
C PHE A 40 -2.25 14.38 3.65
N LEU A 41 -3.48 13.87 3.57
CA LEU A 41 -3.77 12.63 2.86
C LEU A 41 -3.48 12.75 1.35
N SER A 42 -3.90 13.85 0.73
CA SER A 42 -3.61 14.16 -0.67
C SER A 42 -2.10 14.25 -0.91
N TYR A 43 -1.36 14.94 -0.03
CA TYR A 43 0.10 15.05 -0.14
C TYR A 43 0.77 13.67 -0.10
N LEU A 44 0.36 12.81 0.83
CA LEU A 44 0.93 11.47 0.95
C LEU A 44 0.62 10.59 -0.28
N GLU A 45 -0.58 10.72 -0.84
CA GLU A 45 -1.00 10.00 -2.05
C GLU A 45 -0.19 10.48 -3.27
N ASP A 46 -0.05 11.80 -3.46
CA ASP A 46 0.71 12.41 -4.56
C ASP A 46 2.20 12.01 -4.53
N HIS A 47 2.75 11.73 -3.35
CA HIS A 47 4.12 11.28 -3.15
C HIS A 47 4.27 9.76 -3.05
N SER A 48 3.21 9.00 -3.37
CA SER A 48 3.19 7.52 -3.35
C SER A 48 3.64 6.93 -2.01
N GLN A 49 3.39 7.63 -0.90
CA GLN A 49 3.72 7.15 0.45
C GLN A 49 2.61 6.29 1.03
N ILE A 50 1.38 6.48 0.53
CA ILE A 50 0.18 5.73 0.87
C ILE A 50 -0.63 5.45 -0.39
N ASP A 51 -1.49 4.44 -0.34
CA ASP A 51 -2.54 4.22 -1.34
C ASP A 51 -3.91 4.42 -0.68
N ILE A 52 -4.74 5.31 -1.23
CA ILE A 52 -6.10 5.54 -0.76
C ILE A 52 -7.06 4.65 -1.54
N TRP A 53 -7.84 3.82 -0.83
CA TRP A 53 -8.68 2.77 -1.45
C TRP A 53 -10.09 3.23 -1.78
N ASN A 54 -10.54 4.35 -1.23
CA ASN A 54 -11.87 4.92 -1.47
C ASN A 54 -11.81 6.45 -1.50
N GLU A 55 -12.83 7.06 -2.09
CA GLU A 55 -12.88 8.51 -2.29
C GLU A 55 -12.63 9.29 -0.99
N LEU A 56 -11.74 10.29 -1.07
CA LEU A 56 -11.40 11.17 0.03
C LEU A 56 -12.55 12.18 0.24
N ALA A 57 -13.42 11.90 1.21
CA ALA A 57 -14.57 12.75 1.53
C ALA A 57 -14.63 13.15 3.02
N ARG A 58 -15.37 14.23 3.32
CA ARG A 58 -15.45 14.84 4.67
C ARG A 58 -16.35 14.07 5.61
N ASN A 59 -15.81 13.82 6.80
CA ASN A 59 -16.47 13.05 7.87
C ASN A 59 -16.86 11.63 7.43
N THR A 60 -16.25 11.11 6.36
CA THR A 60 -16.43 9.75 5.90
C THR A 60 -15.20 8.92 6.25
N THR A 61 -15.39 7.62 6.44
CA THR A 61 -14.24 6.72 6.64
C THR A 61 -13.46 6.56 5.35
N VAL A 62 -12.15 6.75 5.44
CA VAL A 62 -11.20 6.58 4.35
C VAL A 62 -10.21 5.50 4.73
N HIS A 63 -9.99 4.57 3.80
CA HIS A 63 -9.10 3.44 3.93
C HIS A 63 -7.78 3.76 3.25
N VAL A 64 -6.71 3.71 4.04
CA VAL A 64 -5.38 4.10 3.64
C VAL A 64 -4.45 2.92 3.85
N MET A 65 -3.84 2.43 2.77
CA MET A 65 -2.80 1.43 2.85
C MET A 65 -1.44 2.10 3.04
N ILE A 66 -0.67 1.60 4.01
CA ILE A 66 0.65 2.12 4.35
C ILE A 66 1.67 0.99 4.34
N ASP A 67 2.76 1.20 3.62
CA ASP A 67 3.90 0.29 3.61
C ASP A 67 4.60 0.23 4.97
N ARG A 68 5.14 -0.95 5.32
CA ARG A 68 5.84 -1.18 6.60
C ARG A 68 6.88 -0.12 6.93
N ASN A 69 7.65 0.30 5.94
CA ASN A 69 8.73 1.28 6.12
C ASN A 69 8.20 2.67 6.48
N ASN A 70 6.98 3.00 6.07
CA ASN A 70 6.37 4.30 6.29
C ASN A 70 5.56 4.34 7.60
N GLN A 71 5.17 3.19 8.16
CA GLN A 71 4.36 3.12 9.39
C GLN A 71 5.03 3.83 10.57
N THR A 72 6.32 3.60 10.81
CA THR A 72 7.05 4.22 11.93
C THR A 72 7.09 5.75 11.84
N THR A 73 7.10 6.29 10.62
CA THR A 73 7.14 7.74 10.38
C THR A 73 5.75 8.36 10.37
N LEU A 74 4.77 7.69 9.76
CA LEU A 74 3.45 8.27 9.54
C LEU A 74 2.51 8.13 10.74
N MET A 75 2.59 7.03 11.51
CA MET A 75 1.69 6.80 12.66
C MET A 75 1.73 7.94 13.70
N PRO A 76 2.90 8.46 14.13
CA PRO A 76 2.96 9.60 15.04
C PRO A 76 2.38 10.89 14.45
N ILE A 77 2.44 11.06 13.12
CA ILE A 77 1.91 12.25 12.44
C ILE A 77 0.38 12.19 12.40
N PHE A 78 -0.21 11.02 12.15
CA PHE A 78 -1.66 10.82 12.28
C PHE A 78 -2.15 11.17 13.69
N GLU A 79 -1.42 10.75 14.74
CA GLU A 79 -1.74 11.10 16.12
C GLU A 79 -1.60 12.61 16.40
N THR A 80 -0.55 13.24 15.87
CA THR A 80 -0.31 14.69 16.01
C THR A 80 -1.41 15.51 15.34
N LEU A 81 -1.91 15.04 14.19
CA LEU A 81 -3.05 15.62 13.49
C LEU A 81 -4.39 15.21 14.12
N ASN A 82 -4.39 14.52 15.26
CA ASN A 82 -5.59 14.02 15.95
C ASN A 82 -6.51 13.17 15.04
N MET A 83 -5.95 12.61 13.97
CA MET A 83 -6.58 11.63 13.11
C MET A 83 -6.39 10.26 13.74
N LYS A 84 -7.32 9.84 14.60
CA LYS A 84 -7.25 8.56 15.32
C LYS A 84 -7.36 7.38 14.33
N PRO A 85 -6.23 6.80 13.86
CA PRO A 85 -6.27 5.79 12.83
C PRO A 85 -6.62 4.45 13.47
N LYS A 86 -7.63 3.77 12.94
CA LYS A 86 -7.97 2.41 13.36
C LYS A 86 -7.36 1.42 12.39
N VAL A 87 -6.46 0.56 12.86
CA VAL A 87 -5.94 -0.51 12.01
C VAL A 87 -7.07 -1.48 11.67
N MET A 88 -7.39 -1.61 10.38
CA MET A 88 -8.39 -2.54 9.89
C MET A 88 -7.78 -3.88 9.52
N ILE A 89 -6.64 -3.83 8.83
CA ILE A 89 -5.94 -5.02 8.34
C ILE A 89 -4.49 -4.89 8.79
N ASN A 90 -4.08 -5.75 9.72
CA ASN A 90 -2.71 -5.83 10.22
C ASN A 90 -1.76 -6.57 9.25
N ASP A 91 -2.31 -7.36 8.33
CA ASP A 91 -1.58 -8.06 7.28
C ASP A 91 -2.52 -8.35 6.11
N ILE A 92 -2.32 -7.71 4.96
CA ILE A 92 -3.16 -7.89 3.77
C ILE A 92 -2.98 -9.31 3.18
N GLN A 93 -1.93 -10.05 3.56
CA GLN A 93 -1.64 -11.38 3.03
C GLN A 93 -2.23 -12.55 3.83
N ARG A 94 -2.96 -12.32 4.93
CA ARG A 94 -3.50 -13.39 5.79
C ARG A 94 -5.01 -13.33 5.97
#